data_AF-A0A0Q4ENW7-F1
#
_entry.id   AF-A0A0Q4ENW7-F1
#
_cell.length_a   1.000
_cell.length_b   1.000
_cell.length_c   1.000
_cell.angle_alpha   90.00
_cell.angle_beta   90.00
_cell.angle_gamma   90.00
#
_symmetry.space_group_name_H-M   'P 1'
#
loop_
_entity.id
_entity.type
_entity.pdbx_description
1 polymer ?
#
loop_
_entity_poly.entity_id
_entity_poly.type
_entity_poly.pdbx_seq_one_letter_code
_entity_poly.pdbx_strand_id
1 'polypeptide(L)'
;MRSAPIAAVALLLGGCAWNTGHNGSYAAVAAPSDAQAMATDSLAELVKLYPPAISRVAIDPAASNDGFGLALADGLRRRGYAVVEATGKRGADMTALPLRYVVDQPAPGIYRVMLTVAGQSLTRAYTVGEAGAAPSAGWTLNLSGASAELVERATRPDLPPDVQQMQAELAAVDAGVAPQAALVPATAAIREPSYAMPATVVSVPVPPAAPAYAAQHAVDARAAEIADADARVRDMTAKVAEYQAADTIVRDMSAKVEKMQGELARAKARRASAAAGWRVQFAAFRTDRVARQYWRTLTTTRPSLAALSPRFPRSTKGVTFVQAGPYRTVAFARAVCGGLKATACIVVKA
;
A
#
# COMPACT_ATOMS: atom_id res chain seq x y z
N MET A 1 37.95 -38.88 -19.54
CA MET A 1 37.86 -37.45 -19.19
C MET A 1 36.63 -36.83 -19.87
N ARG A 2 35.41 -37.10 -19.40
CA ARG A 2 34.15 -36.64 -20.02
C ARG A 2 33.06 -36.45 -18.96
N SER A 3 33.30 -35.60 -17.97
CA SER A 3 32.33 -35.29 -16.91
C SER A 3 32.23 -33.78 -16.61
N ALA A 4 32.81 -32.94 -17.47
CA ALA A 4 32.86 -31.49 -17.27
C ALA A 4 31.58 -30.69 -17.64
N PRO A 5 30.67 -31.09 -18.55
CA PRO A 5 29.59 -30.18 -18.97
C PRO A 5 28.36 -30.21 -18.04
N ILE A 6 28.20 -31.22 -17.19
CA ILE A 6 27.03 -31.36 -16.31
C ILE A 6 27.15 -30.42 -15.09
N ALA A 7 28.38 -30.18 -14.60
CA ALA A 7 28.62 -29.29 -13.47
C ALA A 7 28.30 -27.82 -13.78
N ALA A 8 28.52 -27.38 -15.02
CA ALA A 8 28.28 -25.98 -15.43
C ALA A 8 26.78 -25.62 -15.55
N VAL A 9 25.93 -26.59 -15.91
CA VAL A 9 24.47 -26.38 -16.02
C VAL A 9 23.80 -26.36 -14.64
N ALA A 10 24.34 -27.10 -13.66
CA ALA A 10 23.83 -27.10 -12.29
C ALA A 10 24.07 -25.76 -11.56
N LEU A 11 25.17 -25.06 -11.87
CA LEU A 11 25.48 -23.74 -11.28
C LEU A 11 24.59 -22.60 -11.82
N LEU A 12 24.06 -22.72 -13.03
CA LEU A 12 23.18 -21.69 -13.63
C LEU A 12 21.71 -21.78 -13.19
N LEU A 13 21.28 -22.93 -12.64
CA LEU A 13 19.92 -23.14 -12.15
C LEU A 13 19.73 -22.84 -10.65
N GLY A 14 20.82 -22.62 -9.90
CA GLY A 14 20.79 -22.24 -8.48
C GLY A 14 20.38 -20.79 -8.19
N GLY A 15 20.32 -19.93 -9.21
CA GLY A 15 20.03 -18.50 -9.04
C GLY A 15 18.56 -18.16 -8.78
N CYS A 16 17.62 -19.07 -9.04
CA CYS A 16 16.18 -18.79 -8.93
C CYS A 16 15.56 -19.17 -7.58
N ALA A 17 16.33 -19.74 -6.65
CA ALA A 17 15.87 -20.03 -5.28
C ALA A 17 16.52 -19.13 -4.21
N TRP A 18 17.47 -18.27 -4.59
CA TRP A 18 18.20 -17.39 -3.67
C TRP A 18 17.50 -16.05 -3.47
N ASN A 19 16.21 -16.08 -3.14
CA ASN A 19 15.50 -14.88 -2.66
C ASN A 19 14.53 -15.19 -1.50
N THR A 20 14.83 -16.27 -0.77
CA THR A 20 14.10 -16.71 0.43
C THR A 20 14.84 -16.39 1.73
N GLY A 21 15.79 -15.45 1.72
CA GLY A 21 16.81 -15.37 2.78
C GLY A 21 17.02 -14.03 3.50
N HIS A 22 16.34 -12.95 3.13
CA HIS A 22 16.49 -11.69 3.89
C HIS A 22 15.17 -10.94 3.98
N ASN A 23 14.61 -10.96 5.19
CA ASN A 23 13.45 -10.18 5.57
C ASN A 23 13.98 -9.16 6.59
N GLY A 24 13.71 -7.87 6.40
CA GLY A 24 14.28 -6.80 7.24
C GLY A 24 14.89 -5.66 6.40
N SER A 25 15.55 -4.73 7.08
CA SER A 25 16.18 -3.59 6.44
C SER A 25 17.46 -3.97 5.68
N TYR A 26 17.55 -3.54 4.41
CA TYR A 26 18.76 -3.60 3.58
C TYR A 26 19.61 -2.32 3.70
N ALA A 27 19.15 -1.34 4.46
CA ALA A 27 19.87 -0.12 4.77
C ALA A 27 19.77 0.19 6.27
N ALA A 28 20.90 0.28 6.98
CA ALA A 28 20.86 0.74 8.36
C ALA A 28 20.36 2.18 8.38
N VAL A 29 19.17 2.41 8.95
CA VAL A 29 18.68 3.77 9.22
C VAL A 29 19.61 4.33 10.28
N ALA A 30 20.40 5.34 9.91
CA ALA A 30 21.58 5.74 10.67
C ALA A 30 21.25 6.24 12.09
N ALA A 31 20.10 6.90 12.29
CA ALA A 31 19.66 7.39 13.59
C ALA A 31 18.42 6.62 14.11
N PRO A 32 18.42 6.22 15.40
CA PRO A 32 17.25 5.58 16.02
C PRO A 32 15.97 6.44 15.98
N SER A 33 16.10 7.76 16.10
CA SER A 33 14.99 8.71 16.01
C SER A 33 14.31 8.68 14.64
N ASP A 34 15.09 8.53 13.57
CA ASP A 34 14.59 8.44 12.20
C ASP A 34 13.85 7.12 11.97
N ALA A 35 14.43 6.02 12.46
CA ALA A 35 13.78 4.72 12.42
C ALA A 35 12.43 4.74 13.16
N GLN A 36 12.37 5.42 14.30
CA GLN A 36 11.15 5.57 15.07
C GLN A 36 10.11 6.48 14.39
N ALA A 37 10.53 7.59 13.79
CA ALA A 37 9.61 8.46 13.03
C ALA A 37 8.98 7.73 11.85
N MET A 38 9.78 6.99 11.07
CA MET A 38 9.27 6.18 9.97
C MET A 38 8.36 5.04 10.45
N ALA A 39 8.67 4.41 11.58
CA ALA A 39 7.86 3.32 12.15
C ALA A 39 6.51 3.84 12.67
N THR A 40 6.48 5.00 13.33
CA THR A 40 5.25 5.67 13.78
C THR A 40 4.34 6.02 12.60
N ASP A 41 4.90 6.58 11.53
CA ASP A 41 4.13 6.88 10.31
C ASP A 41 3.59 5.61 9.63
N SER A 42 4.42 4.56 9.55
CA SER A 42 4.04 3.24 9.06
C SER A 42 2.90 2.62 9.86
N LEU A 43 2.95 2.75 11.19
CA LEU A 43 1.90 2.26 12.08
C LEU A 43 0.59 3.03 11.88
N ALA A 44 0.64 4.35 11.69
CA ALA A 44 -0.55 5.16 11.45
C ALA A 44 -1.32 4.67 10.20
N GLU A 45 -0.61 4.35 9.13
CA GLU A 45 -1.23 3.82 7.91
C GLU A 45 -1.75 2.38 8.11
N LEU A 46 -1.02 1.53 8.84
CA LEU A 46 -1.48 0.19 9.17
C LEU A 46 -2.77 0.20 9.98
N VAL A 47 -2.91 1.11 10.94
CA VAL A 47 -4.13 1.26 11.76
C VAL A 47 -5.34 1.66 10.92
N LYS A 48 -5.13 2.52 9.93
CA LYS A 48 -6.19 2.93 8.99
C LYS A 48 -6.71 1.75 8.17
N LEU A 49 -5.81 0.93 7.62
CA LEU A 49 -6.19 -0.15 6.70
C LEU A 49 -6.57 -1.46 7.40
N TYR A 50 -5.91 -1.75 8.52
CA TYR A 50 -6.02 -2.97 9.30
C TYR A 50 -6.26 -2.64 10.77
N PRO A 51 -7.47 -2.22 11.18
CA PRO A 51 -7.72 -1.83 12.56
C PRO A 51 -7.51 -3.00 13.55
N PRO A 52 -6.96 -2.76 14.75
CA PRO A 52 -6.56 -3.82 15.70
C PRO A 52 -7.75 -4.67 16.20
N ALA A 53 -8.95 -4.11 16.28
CA ALA A 53 -10.15 -4.81 16.77
C ALA A 53 -10.64 -5.93 15.84
N ILE A 54 -10.31 -5.85 14.55
CA ILE A 54 -10.81 -6.77 13.52
C ILE A 54 -9.70 -7.45 12.72
N SER A 55 -8.44 -7.10 12.98
CA SER A 55 -7.29 -7.69 12.29
C SER A 55 -6.21 -8.09 13.28
N ARG A 56 -5.73 -9.32 13.13
CA ARG A 56 -4.57 -9.84 13.86
C ARG A 56 -3.38 -9.76 12.92
N VAL A 57 -2.23 -9.28 13.39
CA VAL A 57 -1.05 -9.07 12.55
C VAL A 57 0.14 -9.76 13.17
N ALA A 58 0.75 -10.70 12.45
CA ALA A 58 1.95 -11.40 12.88
C ALA A 58 3.19 -10.80 12.23
N ILE A 59 4.15 -10.34 13.04
CA ILE A 59 5.45 -9.86 12.58
C ILE A 59 6.54 -10.85 13.02
N ASP A 60 7.38 -11.27 12.08
CA ASP A 60 8.47 -12.22 12.35
C ASP A 60 9.68 -11.50 12.97
N PRO A 61 10.08 -11.80 14.22
CA PRO A 61 11.22 -11.18 14.89
C PRO A 61 12.55 -11.49 14.23
N ALA A 62 12.67 -12.65 13.58
CA ALA A 62 13.86 -13.02 12.84
C ALA A 62 14.07 -12.13 11.61
N ALA A 63 13.02 -11.42 11.18
CA ALA A 63 13.07 -10.38 10.17
C ALA A 63 13.26 -8.96 10.73
N SER A 64 13.30 -8.79 12.07
CA SER A 64 13.10 -7.49 12.72
C SER A 64 14.11 -7.06 13.78
N ASN A 65 15.38 -7.43 13.61
CA ASN A 65 16.46 -6.97 14.51
C ASN A 65 17.10 -5.62 14.11
N ASP A 66 16.42 -4.81 13.28
CA ASP A 66 16.86 -3.45 12.96
C ASP A 66 16.02 -2.40 13.70
N GLY A 67 16.54 -1.17 13.81
CA GLY A 67 15.91 -0.10 14.58
C GLY A 67 14.49 0.22 14.13
N PHE A 68 14.17 0.06 12.84
CA PHE A 68 12.82 0.26 12.33
C PHE A 68 11.91 -0.90 12.71
N GLY A 69 12.37 -2.14 12.52
CA GLY A 69 11.62 -3.35 12.89
C GLY A 69 11.25 -3.39 14.38
N LEU A 70 12.20 -3.03 15.25
CA LEU A 70 11.96 -2.94 16.70
C LEU A 70 10.93 -1.86 17.05
N ALA A 71 11.07 -0.65 16.49
CA ALA A 71 10.12 0.43 16.73
C ALA A 71 8.70 0.10 16.21
N LEU A 72 8.60 -0.58 15.07
CA LEU A 72 7.34 -1.01 14.49
C LEU A 72 6.65 -2.08 15.35
N ALA A 73 7.39 -3.11 15.78
CA ALA A 73 6.86 -4.17 16.64
C ALA A 73 6.36 -3.61 17.99
N ASP A 74 7.10 -2.69 18.59
CA ASP A 74 6.73 -2.02 19.84
C ASP A 74 5.48 -1.12 19.66
N GLY A 75 5.41 -0.37 18.56
CA GLY A 75 4.23 0.40 18.20
C GLY A 75 2.98 -0.45 17.98
N LEU A 76 3.09 -1.59 17.29
CA LEU A 76 2.00 -2.55 17.10
C LEU A 76 1.47 -3.08 18.44
N ARG A 77 2.35 -3.42 19.39
CA ARG A 77 1.95 -3.87 20.73
C ARG A 77 1.18 -2.78 21.47
N ARG A 78 1.71 -1.55 21.51
CA ARG A 78 1.05 -0.41 22.15
C ARG A 78 -0.33 -0.14 21.57
N ARG A 79 -0.52 -0.40 20.26
CA ARG A 79 -1.80 -0.22 19.58
C ARG A 79 -2.77 -1.40 19.70
N GLY A 80 -2.40 -2.44 20.47
CA GLY A 80 -3.26 -3.58 20.76
C GLY A 80 -3.25 -4.68 19.70
N TYR A 81 -2.30 -4.67 18.76
CA TYR A 81 -2.13 -5.79 17.83
C TYR A 81 -1.54 -7.01 18.54
N ALA A 82 -2.05 -8.18 18.21
CA ALA A 82 -1.47 -9.45 18.63
C ALA A 82 -0.18 -9.74 17.85
N VAL A 83 0.94 -9.19 18.32
CA VAL A 83 2.28 -9.43 17.74
C VAL A 83 2.74 -10.85 18.06
N VAL A 84 2.65 -11.74 17.07
CA VAL A 84 3.16 -13.12 17.17
C VAL A 84 4.63 -13.14 16.77
N GLU A 85 5.50 -13.24 17.77
CA GLU A 85 6.94 -13.39 17.56
C GLU A 85 7.27 -14.84 17.17
N ALA A 86 7.42 -15.11 15.87
CA ALA A 86 7.76 -16.43 15.32
C ALA A 86 9.19 -16.88 15.67
N THR A 87 9.46 -17.12 16.94
CA THR A 87 10.63 -17.89 17.35
C THR A 87 10.45 -19.32 16.82
N GLY A 88 11.43 -19.79 16.05
CA GLY A 88 11.27 -20.94 15.15
C GLY A 88 10.52 -22.15 15.74
N LYS A 89 9.55 -22.64 14.97
CA LYS A 89 8.86 -23.94 15.14
C LYS A 89 7.94 -24.08 16.37
N ARG A 90 6.81 -23.36 16.40
CA ARG A 90 5.47 -23.91 16.76
C ARG A 90 4.39 -22.84 16.63
N GLY A 91 3.31 -23.17 15.92
CA GLY A 91 2.03 -22.47 15.98
C GLY A 91 2.04 -21.01 15.54
N ALA A 92 2.33 -20.75 14.26
CA ALA A 92 1.84 -19.50 13.66
C ALA A 92 0.32 -19.51 13.77
N ASP A 93 -0.27 -18.53 14.47
CA ASP A 93 -1.72 -18.34 14.46
C ASP A 93 -2.14 -18.14 12.99
N MET A 94 -2.77 -19.16 12.41
CA MET A 94 -3.18 -19.16 11.00
C MET A 94 -4.24 -18.09 10.70
N THR A 95 -4.81 -17.47 11.74
CA THR A 95 -5.77 -16.36 11.62
C THR A 95 -5.09 -14.99 11.64
N ALA A 96 -3.79 -14.91 11.98
CA ALA A 96 -3.03 -13.67 11.94
C ALA A 96 -2.51 -13.37 10.53
N LEU A 97 -2.74 -12.15 10.07
CA LEU A 97 -2.25 -11.64 8.80
C LEU A 97 -0.73 -11.48 8.90
N PRO A 98 0.07 -12.13 8.05
CA PRO A 98 1.52 -11.97 8.08
C PRO A 98 1.88 -10.56 7.62
N LEU A 99 2.57 -9.81 8.49
CA LEU A 99 3.20 -8.53 8.18
C LEU A 99 4.69 -8.74 7.96
N ARG A 100 5.16 -8.26 6.81
CA ARG A 100 6.56 -8.22 6.43
C ARG A 100 6.92 -6.79 6.08
N TYR A 101 8.17 -6.42 6.26
CA TYR A 101 8.65 -5.13 5.82
C TYR A 101 10.03 -5.23 5.17
N VAL A 102 10.32 -4.24 4.35
CA VAL A 102 11.64 -3.99 3.74
C VAL A 102 11.90 -2.50 3.88
N VAL A 103 13.07 -2.15 4.40
CA VAL A 103 13.59 -0.77 4.34
C VAL A 103 14.83 -0.76 3.48
N ASP A 104 14.88 0.08 2.47
CA ASP A 104 16.05 0.26 1.61
C ASP A 104 16.37 1.74 1.38
N GLN A 105 17.55 2.01 0.82
CA GLN A 105 18.05 3.35 0.53
C GLN A 105 18.33 3.47 -0.98
N PRO A 106 17.32 3.83 -1.81
CA PRO A 106 17.50 3.96 -3.26
C PRO A 106 18.48 5.07 -3.66
N ALA A 107 18.69 6.08 -2.81
CA ALA A 107 19.66 7.14 -2.98
C ALA A 107 20.12 7.69 -1.62
N PRO A 108 21.32 8.30 -1.49
CA PRO A 108 21.77 8.87 -0.23
C PRO A 108 20.75 9.83 0.38
N GLY A 109 20.44 9.64 1.66
CA GLY A 109 19.45 10.46 2.38
C GLY A 109 17.98 10.17 2.02
N ILE A 110 17.71 9.26 1.08
CA ILE A 110 16.34 8.84 0.73
C ILE A 110 16.16 7.39 1.12
N TYR A 111 15.28 7.13 2.07
CA TYR A 111 14.87 5.79 2.48
C TYR A 111 13.51 5.46 1.88
N ARG A 112 13.24 4.17 1.69
CA ARG A 112 11.94 3.67 1.29
C ARG A 112 11.53 2.53 2.19
N VAL A 113 10.32 2.62 2.72
CA VAL A 113 9.67 1.56 3.50
C VAL A 113 8.64 0.88 2.61
N MET A 114 8.68 -0.45 2.58
CA MET A 114 7.67 -1.28 1.95
C MET A 114 7.12 -2.26 2.99
N LEU A 115 5.83 -2.14 3.31
CA LEU A 115 5.10 -3.06 4.17
C LEU A 115 4.31 -4.02 3.29
N THR A 116 4.22 -5.29 3.68
CA THR A 116 3.39 -6.29 3.03
C THR A 116 2.51 -6.98 4.07
N VAL A 117 1.19 -6.88 3.91
CA VAL A 117 0.19 -7.51 4.79
C VAL A 117 -0.75 -8.37 3.95
N ALA A 118 -0.78 -9.68 4.22
CA ALA A 118 -1.67 -10.63 3.53
C ALA A 118 -1.65 -10.52 1.98
N GLY A 119 -0.47 -10.24 1.41
CA GLY A 119 -0.26 -10.10 -0.03
C GLY A 119 -0.47 -8.70 -0.60
N GLN A 120 -0.94 -7.74 0.21
CA GLN A 120 -1.08 -6.33 -0.16
C GLN A 120 0.15 -5.55 0.27
N SER A 121 0.56 -4.55 -0.52
CA SER A 121 1.76 -3.78 -0.22
C SER A 121 1.49 -2.29 -0.07
N LEU A 122 2.08 -1.68 0.96
CA LEU A 122 2.10 -0.25 1.21
C LEU A 122 3.54 0.23 1.07
N THR A 123 3.79 1.25 0.25
CA THR A 123 5.14 1.78 0.03
C THR A 123 5.17 3.28 0.21
N ARG A 124 6.17 3.78 0.92
CA ARG A 124 6.41 5.22 1.10
C ARG A 124 7.91 5.52 1.12
N ALA A 125 8.29 6.66 0.56
CA ALA A 125 9.65 7.18 0.60
C ALA A 125 9.78 8.28 1.66
N TYR A 126 10.97 8.39 2.22
CA TYR A 126 11.34 9.31 3.29
C TYR A 126 12.65 10.00 2.93
N THR A 127 12.74 11.29 3.20
CA THR A 127 13.99 12.04 3.18
C THR A 127 14.49 12.20 4.61
N VAL A 128 15.76 11.93 4.84
CA VAL A 128 16.44 12.13 6.13
C VAL A 128 17.41 13.30 5.99
N GLY A 129 17.23 14.31 6.85
CA GLY A 129 18.09 15.50 6.94
C GLY A 129 18.28 15.92 8.39
N GLU A 130 18.70 17.17 8.63
CA GLU A 130 18.97 17.67 9.98
C GLU A 130 17.74 17.67 10.91
N ALA A 131 16.53 17.81 10.34
CA ALA A 131 15.27 17.76 11.07
C ALA A 131 14.77 16.32 11.35
N GLY A 132 15.51 15.30 10.92
CA GLY A 132 15.13 13.89 11.01
C GLY A 132 14.38 13.38 9.77
N ALA A 133 13.87 12.14 9.86
CA ALA A 133 13.11 11.51 8.80
C ALA A 133 11.73 12.16 8.57
N ALA A 134 11.48 12.59 7.34
CA ALA A 134 10.19 13.13 6.90
C ALA A 134 9.70 12.39 5.65
N PRO A 135 8.38 12.15 5.52
CA PRO A 135 7.84 11.51 4.33
C PRO A 135 7.96 12.42 3.10
N SER A 136 8.40 11.86 1.98
CA SER A 136 8.58 12.62 0.73
C SER A 136 7.35 12.62 -0.18
N ALA A 137 6.38 11.74 0.07
CA ALA A 137 5.14 11.60 -0.68
C ALA A 137 4.06 10.90 0.18
N GLY A 138 2.83 10.76 -0.34
CA GLY A 138 1.80 9.91 0.26
C GLY A 138 2.11 8.41 0.13
N TRP A 139 1.32 7.57 0.80
CA TRP A 139 1.42 6.11 0.68
C TRP A 139 0.96 5.64 -0.71
N THR A 140 1.80 4.82 -1.35
CA THR A 140 1.42 4.07 -2.55
C THR A 140 0.89 2.71 -2.13
N LEU A 141 -0.35 2.39 -2.50
CA LEU A 141 -1.03 1.16 -2.12
C LEU A 141 -1.16 0.24 -3.33
N ASN A 142 -0.74 -1.02 -3.19
CA ASN A 142 -1.11 -2.10 -4.09
C ASN A 142 -2.07 -3.02 -3.34
N LEU A 143 -3.35 -2.92 -3.72
CA LEU A 143 -4.46 -3.66 -3.13
C LEU A 143 -4.97 -4.77 -4.06
N SER A 144 -4.10 -5.31 -4.92
CA SER A 144 -4.47 -6.35 -5.88
C SER A 144 -4.96 -7.61 -5.16
N GLY A 145 -6.21 -8.00 -5.40
CA GLY A 145 -6.83 -9.14 -4.71
C GLY A 145 -7.26 -8.84 -3.26
N ALA A 146 -7.31 -7.58 -2.86
CA ALA A 146 -7.89 -7.16 -1.59
C ALA A 146 -9.41 -7.39 -1.55
N SER A 147 -9.97 -7.52 -0.35
CA SER A 147 -11.43 -7.51 -0.16
C SER A 147 -12.01 -6.13 -0.46
N ALA A 148 -13.30 -6.08 -0.81
CA ALA A 148 -13.99 -4.82 -1.05
C ALA A 148 -13.94 -3.88 0.17
N GLU A 149 -14.00 -4.42 1.40
CA GLU A 149 -13.92 -3.58 2.60
C GLU A 149 -12.53 -2.94 2.77
N LEU A 150 -11.45 -3.65 2.40
CA LEU A 150 -10.10 -3.10 2.47
C LEU A 150 -9.90 -1.99 1.42
N VAL A 151 -10.45 -2.17 0.22
CA VAL A 151 -10.44 -1.14 -0.83
C VAL A 151 -11.25 0.08 -0.38
N GLU A 152 -12.45 -0.12 0.19
CA GLU A 152 -13.27 0.98 0.70
C GLU A 152 -12.54 1.77 1.78
N ARG A 153 -11.95 1.11 2.78
CA ARG A 153 -11.17 1.76 3.85
C ARG A 153 -9.99 2.56 3.30
N ALA A 154 -9.30 2.05 2.27
CA ALA A 154 -8.19 2.76 1.65
C ALA A 154 -8.62 4.02 0.89
N THR A 155 -9.82 4.00 0.30
CA THR A 155 -10.34 5.10 -0.53
C THR A 155 -11.17 6.14 0.22
N ARG A 156 -11.52 5.90 1.50
CA ARG A 156 -12.34 6.84 2.27
C ARG A 156 -11.53 8.11 2.61
N PRO A 157 -11.98 9.32 2.22
CA PRO A 157 -11.25 10.57 2.44
C PRO A 157 -11.28 11.06 3.90
N ASP A 158 -12.23 10.58 4.70
CA ASP A 158 -12.50 11.07 6.05
C ASP A 158 -12.55 9.90 7.03
N LEU A 159 -11.81 9.99 8.13
CA LEU A 159 -11.96 9.08 9.26
C LEU A 159 -13.37 9.22 9.83
N PRO A 160 -14.07 8.12 10.15
CA PRO A 160 -15.33 8.24 10.86
C PRO A 160 -15.08 8.93 12.24
N PRO A 161 -16.08 9.68 12.75
CA PRO A 161 -15.93 10.53 13.93
C PRO A 161 -15.53 9.77 15.20
N ASP A 162 -15.80 8.47 15.23
CA ASP A 162 -15.32 7.52 16.25
C ASP A 162 -13.79 7.47 16.31
N VAL A 163 -13.06 7.56 15.19
CA VAL A 163 -11.60 7.52 15.20
C VAL A 163 -10.97 8.87 15.57
N GLN A 164 -11.61 10.00 15.26
CA GLN A 164 -11.15 11.31 15.76
C GLN A 164 -11.33 11.42 17.27
N GLN A 165 -12.47 10.93 17.78
CA GLN A 165 -12.75 10.85 19.21
C GLN A 165 -11.80 9.86 19.90
N MET A 166 -11.52 8.72 19.26
CA MET A 166 -10.56 7.73 19.74
C MET A 166 -9.11 8.20 19.61
N GLN A 167 -8.76 9.08 18.68
CA GLN A 167 -7.47 9.77 18.60
C GLN A 167 -7.32 10.85 19.68
N ALA A 168 -8.40 11.56 20.03
CA ALA A 168 -8.42 12.52 21.13
C ALA A 168 -8.31 11.81 22.51
N GLU A 169 -9.00 10.69 22.69
CA GLU A 169 -8.80 9.82 23.87
C GLU A 169 -7.39 9.23 23.92
N LEU A 170 -6.81 8.84 22.78
CA LEU A 170 -5.43 8.33 22.71
C LEU A 170 -4.39 9.40 23.08
N ALA A 171 -4.57 10.63 22.60
CA ALA A 171 -3.69 11.74 22.93
C ALA A 171 -3.75 12.09 24.43
N ALA A 172 -4.91 11.90 25.07
CA ALA A 172 -5.06 12.08 26.52
C ALA A 172 -4.36 10.96 27.32
N VAL A 173 -4.39 9.72 26.84
CA VAL A 173 -3.71 8.57 27.44
C VAL A 173 -2.18 8.69 27.31
N ASP A 174 -1.66 9.08 26.13
CA ASP A 174 -0.22 9.31 25.92
C ASP A 174 0.31 10.54 26.70
N ALA A 175 -0.57 11.50 27.03
CA ALA A 175 -0.24 12.62 27.92
C ALA A 175 -0.32 12.29 29.42
N GLY A 176 -0.69 11.05 29.79
CA GLY A 176 -0.83 10.62 31.19
C GLY A 176 -2.04 11.20 31.92
N VAL A 177 -3.03 11.74 31.19
CA VAL A 177 -4.24 12.32 31.77
C VAL A 177 -5.36 11.29 31.71
N ALA A 178 -5.68 10.68 32.86
CA ALA A 178 -6.82 9.77 32.96
C ALA A 178 -8.15 10.50 32.67
N PRO A 179 -9.10 9.89 31.94
CA PRO A 179 -10.38 10.53 31.68
C PRO A 179 -11.17 10.64 32.99
N GLN A 180 -11.49 11.87 33.39
CA GLN A 180 -12.48 12.13 34.42
C GLN A 180 -13.84 11.76 33.82
N ALA A 181 -14.30 10.55 34.10
CA ALA A 181 -15.70 10.20 33.90
C ALA A 181 -16.53 11.23 34.69
N ALA A 182 -17.36 11.98 33.96
CA ALA A 182 -18.30 12.93 34.54
C ALA A 182 -19.27 12.18 35.46
N LEU A 183 -18.95 12.14 36.75
CA LEU A 183 -19.89 11.81 37.80
C LEU A 183 -20.85 12.99 37.96
N VAL A 184 -22.00 12.87 37.32
CA VAL A 184 -23.19 13.66 37.63
C VAL A 184 -23.55 13.43 39.10
N PRO A 185 -23.75 14.48 39.93
CA PRO A 185 -24.22 14.27 41.29
C PRO A 185 -25.73 14.02 41.25
N ALA A 186 -26.15 12.78 41.52
CA ALA A 186 -27.52 12.48 41.88
C ALA A 186 -27.72 12.81 43.36
N THR A 187 -28.64 13.73 43.60
CA THR A 187 -29.18 14.11 44.91
C THR A 187 -29.68 12.91 45.71
N ALA A 188 -29.21 12.74 46.94
CA ALA A 188 -29.91 12.00 47.98
C ALA A 188 -29.56 12.57 49.35
N ALA A 189 -30.52 13.26 49.96
CA ALA A 189 -30.52 13.57 51.38
C ALA A 189 -30.69 12.28 52.20
N ILE A 190 -30.09 12.22 53.39
CA ILE A 190 -30.75 11.93 54.68
C ILE A 190 -29.71 11.75 55.82
N ARG A 191 -29.97 12.50 56.90
CA ARG A 191 -29.63 12.32 58.34
C ARG A 191 -28.18 12.48 58.86
N GLU A 192 -28.05 13.52 59.68
CA GLU A 192 -27.10 13.66 60.80
C GLU A 192 -27.35 12.60 61.89
N PRO A 193 -26.32 12.34 62.73
CA PRO A 193 -26.39 12.91 64.07
C PRO A 193 -25.09 13.60 64.53
N SER A 194 -25.28 14.81 65.06
CA SER A 194 -24.74 15.32 66.32
C SER A 194 -23.28 14.99 66.68
N TYR A 195 -22.36 15.91 66.35
CA TYR A 195 -21.20 16.16 67.20
C TYR A 195 -20.86 17.66 67.22
N ALA A 196 -20.89 18.24 68.40
CA ALA A 196 -20.59 19.65 68.64
C ALA A 196 -19.08 19.90 68.58
N MET A 197 -18.64 20.81 67.70
CA MET A 197 -17.32 21.44 67.72
C MET A 197 -17.45 22.89 67.22
N PRO A 198 -16.60 23.82 67.70
CA PRO A 198 -16.85 25.27 67.65
C PRO A 198 -16.69 25.85 66.24
N ALA A 199 -17.63 26.73 65.87
CA ALA A 199 -17.58 27.50 64.63
C ALA A 199 -16.40 28.48 64.66
N THR A 200 -15.32 28.15 63.94
CA THR A 200 -14.31 29.12 63.53
C THR A 200 -14.80 29.73 62.21
N VAL A 201 -15.42 30.90 62.29
CA VAL A 201 -15.79 31.68 61.09
C VAL A 201 -14.50 32.25 60.50
N VAL A 202 -13.99 31.60 59.45
CA VAL A 202 -12.94 32.19 58.61
C VAL A 202 -13.64 33.13 57.63
N SER A 203 -13.60 34.43 57.93
CA SER A 203 -13.94 35.48 56.97
C SER A 203 -12.87 35.50 55.88
N VAL A 204 -13.21 35.03 54.69
CA VAL A 204 -12.36 35.23 53.50
C VAL A 204 -12.57 36.67 53.05
N PRO A 205 -11.54 37.54 53.06
CA PRO A 205 -11.68 38.90 52.55
C PRO A 205 -11.96 38.83 51.04
N VAL A 206 -13.11 39.37 50.62
CA VAL A 206 -13.37 39.65 49.20
C VAL A 206 -12.32 40.69 48.78
N PRO A 207 -11.47 40.41 47.78
CA PRO A 207 -10.48 41.38 47.33
C PRO A 207 -11.19 42.64 46.82
N PRO A 208 -10.64 43.84 47.05
CA PRO A 208 -11.24 45.07 46.54
C PRO A 208 -11.40 44.97 45.03
N ALA A 209 -12.55 45.42 44.51
CA ALA A 209 -12.81 45.46 43.08
C ALA A 209 -11.64 46.17 42.38
N ALA A 210 -10.94 45.45 41.49
CA ALA A 210 -9.92 46.06 40.66
C ALA A 210 -10.56 47.26 39.93
N PRO A 211 -9.87 48.42 39.83
CA PRO A 211 -10.44 49.58 39.17
C PRO A 211 -10.85 49.17 37.75
N ALA A 212 -12.07 49.54 37.33
CA ALA A 212 -12.67 49.11 36.06
C ALA A 212 -11.75 49.27 34.83
N TYR A 213 -10.80 50.20 34.91
CA TYR A 213 -9.72 50.40 33.95
C TYR A 213 -8.80 49.17 33.75
N ALA A 214 -8.40 48.47 34.83
CA ALA A 214 -7.53 47.30 34.74
C ALA A 214 -8.24 46.10 34.09
N ALA A 215 -9.55 45.94 34.36
CA ALA A 215 -10.37 44.93 33.72
C ALA A 215 -10.57 45.22 32.22
N GLN A 216 -10.82 46.49 31.85
CA GLN A 216 -10.95 46.89 30.45
C GLN A 216 -9.65 46.68 29.67
N HIS A 217 -8.50 47.05 30.24
CA HIS A 217 -7.20 46.85 29.61
C HIS A 217 -6.88 45.36 29.35
N ALA A 218 -7.31 44.46 30.25
CA ALA A 218 -7.16 43.02 30.04
C ALA A 218 -8.05 42.49 28.90
N VAL A 219 -9.26 43.03 28.76
CA VAL A 219 -10.17 42.70 27.65
C VAL A 219 -9.59 43.20 26.32
N ASP A 220 -9.08 44.43 26.28
CA ASP A 220 -8.50 45.02 25.07
C ASP A 220 -7.22 44.27 24.64
N ALA A 221 -6.37 43.89 25.59
CA ALA A 221 -5.19 43.07 25.33
C ALA A 221 -5.56 41.70 24.73
N ARG A 222 -6.59 41.06 25.29
CA ARG A 222 -7.07 39.77 24.78
C ARG A 222 -7.73 39.89 23.40
N ALA A 223 -8.44 40.99 23.14
CA ALA A 223 -8.98 41.28 21.82
C ALA A 223 -7.87 41.45 20.77
N ALA A 224 -6.76 42.10 21.14
CA ALA A 224 -5.59 42.23 20.28
C ALA A 224 -4.92 40.87 19.99
N GLU A 225 -4.78 40.00 20.99
CA GLU A 225 -4.26 38.63 20.82
C GLU A 225 -5.14 37.79 19.88
N ILE A 226 -6.47 37.91 19.99
CA ILE A 226 -7.42 37.22 19.11
C ILE A 226 -7.27 37.73 17.67
N ALA A 227 -7.17 39.05 17.47
CA ALA A 227 -7.00 39.63 16.14
C ALA A 227 -5.70 39.17 15.45
N ASP A 228 -4.62 39.03 16.22
CA ASP A 228 -3.32 38.53 15.74
C ASP A 228 -3.39 37.02 15.44
N ALA A 229 -4.09 36.23 16.25
CA ALA A 229 -4.37 34.83 15.96
C ALA A 229 -5.19 34.66 14.66
N ASP A 230 -6.22 35.48 14.45
CA ASP A 230 -7.04 35.46 13.23
C ASP A 230 -6.23 35.87 11.99
N ALA A 231 -5.27 36.79 12.13
CA ALA A 231 -4.34 37.12 11.06
C ALA A 231 -3.47 35.93 10.67
N ARG A 232 -2.93 35.18 11.64
CA ARG A 232 -2.15 33.95 11.39
C ARG A 232 -2.98 32.86 10.73
N VAL A 233 -4.22 32.65 11.17
CA VAL A 233 -5.12 31.65 10.55
C VAL A 233 -5.41 32.00 9.09
N ARG A 234 -5.60 33.29 8.77
CA ARG A 234 -5.78 33.73 7.38
C ARG A 234 -4.53 33.48 6.52
N ASP A 235 -3.34 33.76 7.04
CA ASP A 235 -2.08 33.47 6.33
C ASP A 235 -1.91 31.96 6.06
N MET A 236 -2.18 31.13 7.07
CA MET A 236 -2.11 29.68 6.94
C MET A 236 -3.13 29.15 5.92
N THR A 237 -4.34 29.71 5.91
CA THR A 237 -5.38 29.35 4.93
C THR A 237 -4.96 29.70 3.50
N ALA A 238 -4.31 30.85 3.30
CA ALA A 238 -3.77 31.24 1.99
C ALA A 238 -2.67 30.27 1.50
N LYS A 239 -1.76 29.85 2.39
CA LYS A 239 -0.73 28.85 2.08
C LYS A 239 -1.31 27.48 1.74
N VAL A 240 -2.36 27.05 2.44
CA VAL A 240 -3.06 25.80 2.12
C VAL A 240 -3.67 25.85 0.71
N ALA A 241 -4.25 26.98 0.30
CA ALA A 241 -4.75 27.14 -1.06
C ALA A 241 -3.64 27.06 -2.13
N GLU A 242 -2.45 27.60 -1.84
CA GLU A 242 -1.28 27.48 -2.71
C GLU A 242 -0.82 26.01 -2.85
N TYR A 243 -0.75 25.27 -1.74
CA TYR A 243 -0.40 23.84 -1.78
C TYR A 243 -1.44 23.00 -2.53
N GLN A 244 -2.73 23.32 -2.40
CA GLN A 244 -3.78 22.63 -3.16
C GLN A 244 -3.63 22.87 -4.67
N ALA A 245 -3.28 24.09 -5.09
CA ALA A 245 -2.98 24.37 -6.50
C ALA A 245 -1.78 23.56 -6.99
N ALA A 246 -0.70 23.46 -6.20
CA ALA A 246 0.46 22.63 -6.54
C ALA A 246 0.09 21.14 -6.66
N ASP A 247 -0.75 20.61 -5.78
CA ASP A 247 -1.21 19.21 -5.84
C ASP A 247 -2.00 18.91 -7.12
N THR A 248 -2.82 19.85 -7.60
CA THR A 248 -3.52 19.66 -8.89
C THR A 248 -2.56 19.52 -10.07
N ILE A 249 -1.43 20.25 -10.06
CA ILE A 249 -0.41 20.16 -11.11
C ILE A 249 0.27 18.78 -11.07
N VAL A 250 0.61 18.29 -9.87
CA VAL A 250 1.21 16.97 -9.69
C VAL A 250 0.29 15.86 -10.19
N ARG A 251 -1.03 15.95 -9.91
CA ARG A 251 -2.02 14.98 -10.41
C ARG A 251 -2.12 14.98 -11.94
N ASP A 252 -2.12 16.14 -12.58
CA ASP A 252 -2.13 16.23 -14.05
C ASP A 252 -0.84 15.64 -14.66
N MET A 253 0.31 15.90 -14.06
CA MET A 253 1.58 15.29 -14.47
C MET A 253 1.56 13.76 -14.31
N SER A 254 1.01 13.25 -13.22
CA SER A 254 0.87 11.80 -13.00
C SER A 254 0.00 11.15 -14.07
N ALA A 255 -1.16 11.75 -14.39
CA ALA A 255 -2.04 11.26 -15.44
C ALA A 255 -1.36 11.24 -16.83
N LYS A 256 -0.52 12.24 -17.13
CA LYS A 256 0.31 12.26 -18.35
C LYS A 256 1.32 11.12 -18.37
N VAL A 257 1.98 10.83 -17.24
CA VAL A 257 2.93 9.73 -17.12
C VAL A 257 2.25 8.38 -17.35
N GLU A 258 1.07 8.15 -16.76
CA GLU A 258 0.29 6.92 -16.98
C GLU A 258 -0.09 6.74 -18.45
N LYS A 259 -0.51 7.82 -19.11
CA LYS A 259 -0.81 7.80 -20.56
C LYS A 259 0.42 7.39 -21.37
N MET A 260 1.58 7.99 -21.10
CA MET A 260 2.84 7.66 -21.78
C MET A 260 3.27 6.22 -21.53
N GLN A 261 3.12 5.71 -20.30
CA GLN A 261 3.41 4.31 -19.97
C GLN A 261 2.49 3.35 -20.74
N GLY A 262 1.20 3.67 -20.86
CA GLY A 262 0.25 2.91 -21.66
C GLY A 262 0.59 2.90 -23.16
N GLU A 263 1.04 4.02 -23.71
CA GLU A 263 1.55 4.10 -25.08
C GLU A 263 2.82 3.27 -25.29
N LEU A 264 3.78 3.34 -24.36
CA LEU A 264 4.99 2.54 -24.39
C LEU A 264 4.69 1.04 -24.32
N ALA A 265 3.75 0.63 -23.46
CA ALA A 265 3.31 -0.76 -23.36
C ALA A 265 2.68 -1.24 -24.69
N ARG A 266 1.82 -0.42 -25.31
CA ARG A 266 1.25 -0.70 -26.64
C ARG A 266 2.33 -0.80 -27.72
N ALA A 267 3.32 0.09 -27.70
CA ALA A 267 4.45 0.06 -28.63
C ALA A 267 5.31 -1.21 -28.45
N LYS A 268 5.61 -1.59 -27.20
CA LYS A 268 6.30 -2.85 -26.88
C LYS A 268 5.51 -4.07 -27.33
N ALA A 269 4.20 -4.09 -27.12
CA ALA A 269 3.33 -5.17 -27.59
C ALA A 269 3.31 -5.28 -29.13
N ARG A 270 3.22 -4.14 -29.83
CA ARG A 270 3.34 -4.09 -31.30
C ARG A 270 4.70 -4.64 -31.76
N ARG A 271 5.80 -4.21 -31.15
CA ARG A 271 7.16 -4.69 -31.47
C ARG A 271 7.34 -6.18 -31.16
N ALA A 272 6.81 -6.67 -30.04
CA ALA A 272 6.84 -8.09 -29.69
C ALA A 272 6.01 -8.94 -30.67
N SER A 273 4.87 -8.42 -31.13
CA SER A 273 4.05 -9.07 -32.16
C SER A 273 4.74 -9.10 -33.53
N ALA A 274 5.53 -8.08 -33.85
CA ALA A 274 6.36 -8.03 -35.06
C ALA A 274 7.60 -8.94 -34.96
N ALA A 275 8.13 -9.15 -33.75
CA ALA A 275 9.28 -10.05 -33.51
C ALA A 275 8.90 -11.54 -33.52
N ALA A 276 7.61 -11.88 -33.34
CA ALA A 276 7.11 -13.24 -33.46
C ALA A 276 6.84 -13.56 -34.95
N GLY A 277 7.93 -13.83 -35.68
CA GLY A 277 7.93 -13.89 -37.14
C GLY A 277 7.34 -15.14 -37.77
N TRP A 278 6.68 -16.03 -37.03
CA TRP A 278 6.16 -17.29 -37.58
C TRP A 278 4.70 -17.53 -37.20
N ARG A 279 3.91 -18.03 -38.14
CA ARG A 279 2.53 -18.46 -37.98
C ARG A 279 2.36 -19.84 -38.57
N VAL A 280 1.29 -20.51 -38.18
CA VAL A 280 0.90 -21.79 -38.76
C VAL A 280 -0.38 -21.58 -39.54
N GLN A 281 -0.40 -22.01 -40.78
CA GLN A 281 -1.57 -22.03 -41.66
C GLN A 281 -2.07 -23.47 -41.80
N PHE A 282 -3.33 -23.69 -41.44
CA PHE A 282 -3.95 -25.02 -41.47
C PHE A 282 -4.66 -25.30 -42.80
N ALA A 283 -5.37 -24.31 -43.33
CA ALA A 283 -6.18 -24.49 -44.53
C ALA A 283 -6.49 -23.16 -45.21
N ALA A 284 -7.04 -23.24 -46.43
CA ALA A 284 -7.46 -22.11 -47.23
C ALA A 284 -8.86 -22.38 -47.81
N PHE A 285 -9.78 -21.42 -47.68
CA PHE A 285 -11.18 -21.56 -48.08
C PHE A 285 -11.66 -20.36 -48.89
N ARG A 286 -12.68 -20.53 -49.74
CA ARG A 286 -13.25 -19.42 -50.52
C ARG A 286 -14.05 -18.42 -49.67
N THR A 287 -14.59 -18.87 -48.54
CA THR A 287 -15.45 -18.06 -47.67
C THR A 287 -14.99 -18.12 -46.24
N ASP A 288 -15.20 -17.00 -45.54
CA ASP A 288 -14.88 -16.86 -44.13
C ASP A 288 -15.72 -17.78 -43.23
N ARG A 289 -16.99 -18.01 -43.60
CA ARG A 289 -17.89 -18.94 -42.90
C ARG A 289 -17.32 -20.36 -42.83
N VAL A 290 -16.82 -20.89 -43.95
CA VAL A 290 -16.23 -22.24 -44.01
C VAL A 290 -14.94 -22.29 -43.21
N ALA A 291 -14.11 -21.24 -43.28
CA ALA A 291 -12.87 -21.13 -42.52
C ALA A 291 -13.11 -21.19 -41.00
N ARG A 292 -14.09 -20.45 -40.49
CA ARG A 292 -14.46 -20.47 -39.06
C ARG A 292 -15.10 -21.78 -38.63
N GLN A 293 -15.91 -22.40 -39.49
CA GLN A 293 -16.47 -23.71 -39.21
C GLN A 293 -15.37 -24.77 -39.12
N TYR A 294 -14.41 -24.75 -40.04
CA TYR A 294 -13.24 -25.62 -40.00
C TYR A 294 -12.45 -25.45 -38.69
N TRP A 295 -12.18 -24.22 -38.25
CA TRP A 295 -11.49 -23.98 -36.98
C TRP A 295 -12.24 -24.60 -35.79
N ARG A 296 -13.56 -24.42 -35.71
CA ARG A 296 -14.38 -25.02 -34.64
C ARG A 296 -14.26 -26.53 -34.62
N THR A 297 -14.42 -27.18 -35.78
CA THR A 297 -14.26 -28.64 -35.90
C THR A 297 -12.84 -29.08 -35.53
N LEU A 298 -11.82 -28.35 -35.98
CA LEU A 298 -10.42 -28.64 -35.70
C LEU A 298 -10.14 -28.57 -34.19
N THR A 299 -10.67 -27.58 -33.48
CA THR A 299 -10.51 -27.45 -32.02
C THR A 299 -11.29 -28.51 -31.24
N THR A 300 -12.42 -29.00 -31.75
CA THR A 300 -13.13 -30.14 -31.16
C THR A 300 -12.30 -31.41 -31.26
N THR A 301 -11.69 -31.68 -32.43
CA THR A 301 -10.85 -32.86 -32.63
C THR A 301 -9.48 -32.72 -31.95
N ARG A 302 -9.00 -31.49 -31.76
CA ARG A 302 -7.71 -31.18 -31.12
C ARG A 302 -7.86 -30.03 -30.11
N PRO A 303 -8.25 -30.35 -28.87
CA PRO A 303 -8.44 -29.36 -27.82
C PRO A 303 -7.18 -28.52 -27.53
N SER A 304 -5.98 -29.06 -27.76
CA SER A 304 -4.72 -28.32 -27.61
C SER A 304 -4.61 -27.08 -28.51
N LEU A 305 -5.35 -27.05 -29.63
CA LEU A 305 -5.40 -25.89 -30.53
C LEU A 305 -6.42 -24.84 -30.08
N ALA A 306 -7.35 -25.17 -29.17
CA ALA A 306 -8.38 -24.24 -28.69
C ALA A 306 -7.80 -23.07 -27.89
N ALA A 307 -6.65 -23.27 -27.24
CA ALA A 307 -5.91 -22.22 -26.53
C ALA A 307 -5.24 -21.20 -27.48
N LEU A 308 -5.19 -21.48 -28.79
CA LEU A 308 -4.60 -20.59 -29.78
C LEU A 308 -5.63 -19.61 -30.31
N SER A 309 -5.26 -18.34 -30.47
CA SER A 309 -6.12 -17.34 -31.12
C SER A 309 -6.09 -17.52 -32.66
N PRO A 310 -7.21 -17.89 -33.30
CA PRO A 310 -7.26 -18.03 -34.75
C PRO A 310 -7.27 -16.67 -35.44
N ARG A 311 -6.71 -16.63 -36.65
CA ARG A 311 -6.82 -15.52 -37.60
C ARG A 311 -7.30 -16.02 -38.97
N PHE A 312 -8.06 -15.16 -39.63
CA PHE A 312 -8.68 -15.44 -40.92
C PHE A 312 -8.29 -14.40 -41.99
N PRO A 313 -6.99 -14.25 -42.33
CA PRO A 313 -6.59 -13.28 -43.34
C PRO A 313 -7.16 -13.67 -44.71
N ARG A 314 -7.62 -12.66 -45.47
CA ARG A 314 -8.16 -12.83 -46.81
C ARG A 314 -7.14 -12.34 -47.84
N SER A 315 -6.84 -13.18 -48.82
CA SER A 315 -6.02 -12.80 -49.97
C SER A 315 -6.77 -11.87 -50.92
N THR A 316 -6.02 -11.16 -51.76
CA THR A 316 -6.55 -10.35 -52.87
C THR A 316 -7.36 -11.18 -53.87
N LYS A 317 -7.08 -12.50 -53.99
CA LYS A 317 -7.84 -13.45 -54.81
C LYS A 317 -9.12 -13.99 -54.13
N GLY A 318 -9.51 -13.43 -52.98
CA GLY A 318 -10.74 -13.79 -52.27
C GLY A 318 -10.67 -15.07 -51.44
N VAL A 319 -9.50 -15.69 -51.30
CA VAL A 319 -9.28 -16.88 -50.45
C VAL A 319 -9.01 -16.45 -49.01
N THR A 320 -9.74 -17.01 -48.05
CA THR A 320 -9.54 -16.85 -46.60
C THR A 320 -8.69 -18.00 -46.06
N PHE A 321 -7.58 -17.68 -45.41
CA PHE A 321 -6.70 -18.67 -44.76
C PHE A 321 -7.08 -18.87 -43.30
N VAL A 322 -6.87 -20.07 -42.76
CA VAL A 322 -6.98 -20.33 -41.32
C VAL A 322 -5.58 -20.38 -40.74
N GLN A 323 -5.24 -19.42 -39.89
CA GLN A 323 -3.92 -19.31 -39.29
C GLN A 323 -3.99 -19.22 -37.76
N ALA A 324 -2.95 -19.69 -37.07
CA ALA A 324 -2.73 -19.48 -35.64
C ALA A 324 -1.31 -18.98 -35.35
N GLY A 325 -1.16 -18.30 -34.22
CA GLY A 325 0.09 -17.64 -33.81
C GLY A 325 -0.10 -16.14 -33.55
N PRO A 326 0.95 -15.42 -33.18
CA PRO A 326 2.30 -15.61 -33.69
C PRO A 326 3.23 -16.42 -32.76
N TYR A 327 4.24 -17.06 -33.35
CA TYR A 327 5.24 -17.88 -32.69
C TYR A 327 6.63 -17.25 -32.84
N ARG A 328 7.44 -17.35 -31.78
CA ARG A 328 8.80 -16.78 -31.75
C ARG A 328 9.80 -17.56 -32.63
N THR A 329 9.62 -18.87 -32.76
CA THR A 329 10.56 -19.74 -33.48
C THR A 329 9.83 -20.65 -34.48
N VAL A 330 10.51 -20.97 -35.59
CA VAL A 330 10.04 -21.98 -36.57
C VAL A 330 9.80 -23.32 -35.90
N ALA A 331 10.69 -23.71 -34.97
CA ALA A 331 10.62 -25.00 -34.29
C ALA A 331 9.31 -25.15 -33.50
N PHE A 332 8.91 -24.11 -32.76
CA PHE A 332 7.65 -24.13 -32.03
C PHE A 332 6.44 -24.14 -32.97
N ALA A 333 6.48 -23.34 -34.06
CA ALA A 333 5.43 -23.37 -35.08
C ALA A 333 5.29 -24.76 -35.74
N ARG A 334 6.41 -25.45 -36.00
CA ARG A 334 6.40 -26.83 -36.51
C ARG A 334 5.88 -27.83 -35.49
N ALA A 335 6.19 -27.64 -34.20
CA ALA A 335 5.68 -28.48 -33.12
C ALA A 335 4.14 -28.38 -33.01
N VAL A 336 3.56 -27.20 -33.26
CA VAL A 336 2.09 -27.02 -33.34
C VAL A 336 1.48 -27.80 -34.50
N CYS A 337 2.22 -27.98 -35.60
CA CYS A 337 1.83 -28.90 -36.67
C CYS A 337 2.01 -30.39 -36.33
N GLY A 338 2.60 -30.72 -35.18
CA GLY A 338 2.84 -32.09 -34.73
C GLY A 338 1.59 -32.96 -34.82
N GLY A 339 1.67 -34.04 -35.60
CA GLY A 339 0.59 -34.98 -35.81
C GLY A 339 -0.47 -34.57 -36.85
N LEU A 340 -0.42 -33.37 -37.44
CA LEU A 340 -1.20 -33.05 -38.66
C LEU A 340 -0.42 -33.53 -39.90
N LYS A 341 -1.14 -33.96 -40.94
CA LYS A 341 -0.49 -34.23 -42.24
C LYS A 341 0.14 -32.93 -42.74
N ALA A 342 1.34 -33.01 -43.32
CA ALA A 342 2.09 -31.84 -43.81
C ALA A 342 1.32 -30.99 -44.84
N THR A 343 0.36 -31.60 -45.56
CA THR A 343 -0.55 -30.91 -46.48
C THR A 343 -1.65 -30.08 -45.78
N ALA A 344 -1.87 -30.30 -44.49
CA ALA A 344 -2.89 -29.64 -43.67
C ALA A 344 -2.30 -28.67 -42.63
N CYS A 345 -0.97 -28.45 -42.64
CA CYS A 345 -0.32 -27.55 -41.71
C CYS A 345 1.02 -27.04 -42.25
N ILE A 346 1.08 -25.74 -42.56
CA ILE A 346 2.25 -25.08 -43.15
C ILE A 346 2.70 -23.96 -42.22
N VAL A 347 4.01 -23.86 -41.97
CA VAL A 347 4.59 -22.74 -41.22
C VAL A 347 4.88 -21.59 -42.20
N VAL A 348 4.28 -20.44 -41.95
CA VAL A 348 4.42 -19.23 -42.77
C VAL A 348 5.07 -18.12 -41.96
N LYS A 349 5.82 -17.24 -42.61
CA LYS A 349 6.37 -16.05 -41.96
C LYS A 349 5.22 -15.06 -41.70
N ALA A 350 5.14 -14.55 -40.47
CA ALA A 350 4.07 -13.68 -39.99
C ALA A 350 4.14 -12.27 -40.57
#